data_AF-A0ABD0XU15-F1
#
_entry.id   AF-A0ABD0XU15-F1
#
_cell.length_a   1.000
_cell.length_b   1.000
_cell.length_c   1.000
_cell.angle_alpha   90.00
_cell.angle_beta   90.00
_cell.angle_gamma   90.00
#
_symmetry.space_group_name_H-M   'P 1'
#
loop_
_entity.id
_entity.type
_entity.pdbx_description
1 polymer ?
#
loop_
_entity_poly.entity_id
_entity_poly.type
_entity_poly.pdbx_seq_one_letter_code
_entity_poly.pdbx_strand_id
1 'polypeptide(L)'
;MAALASSLIRQKRAVKDDGQNRPVANKRKPCPKSNKSLCQKQILVLISKVRLCGGRKGRNEKRPEPQLKGIVTRLYSQHGYYLQMNPDGTMDGTRDESSSFSQFNLIPVGLRIVAIQGAKTGLYLGMNSEGYLYTSVSLPVQSYRNQ
;
A
#
# COMPACT_ATOMS: atom_id res chain seq x y z
N MET A 1 -29.53 49.22 -17.22
CA MET A 1 -29.40 48.12 -18.21
C MET A 1 -30.03 46.88 -17.58
N ALA A 2 -30.71 46.08 -18.41
CA ALA A 2 -31.83 45.19 -18.08
C ALA A 2 -31.59 44.10 -17.01
N ALA A 3 -32.73 43.61 -16.51
CA ALA A 3 -32.93 42.63 -15.45
C ALA A 3 -33.18 41.21 -15.99
N LEU A 4 -33.56 40.32 -15.05
CA LEU A 4 -34.36 39.08 -15.22
C LEU A 4 -33.55 37.81 -15.53
N ALA A 5 -33.78 36.64 -14.92
CA ALA A 5 -34.70 36.23 -13.87
C ALA A 5 -34.22 34.87 -13.30
N SER A 6 -34.23 34.76 -11.99
CA SER A 6 -34.21 33.50 -11.25
C SER A 6 -35.63 32.95 -11.13
N SER A 7 -35.91 31.78 -11.69
CA SER A 7 -37.11 30.98 -11.39
C SER A 7 -37.05 29.65 -12.15
N LEU A 8 -37.48 28.47 -11.68
CA LEU A 8 -38.10 28.02 -10.42
C LEU A 8 -38.39 26.50 -10.58
N ILE A 9 -38.93 25.89 -9.51
CA ILE A 9 -39.75 24.66 -9.48
C ILE A 9 -38.94 23.34 -9.47
N ARG A 10 -38.74 22.63 -8.35
CA ARG A 10 -39.66 22.14 -7.29
C ARG A 10 -40.69 21.13 -7.80
N GLN A 11 -40.35 19.85 -7.79
CA GLN A 11 -41.37 18.80 -7.64
C GLN A 11 -41.01 17.82 -6.53
N LYS A 12 -41.45 18.20 -5.33
CA LYS A 12 -41.90 17.27 -4.29
C LYS A 12 -43.35 16.92 -4.60
N ARG A 13 -43.69 15.64 -4.69
CA ARG A 13 -44.89 15.09 -4.04
C ARG A 13 -44.54 13.73 -3.44
N ALA A 14 -44.67 13.67 -2.12
CA ALA A 14 -44.91 12.45 -1.35
C ALA A 14 -46.37 12.01 -1.56
N VAL A 15 -46.69 10.79 -1.13
CA VAL A 15 -47.97 10.27 -0.55
C VAL A 15 -47.82 8.73 -0.59
N LYS A 16 -47.49 8.06 0.52
CA LYS A 16 -48.31 7.66 1.69
C LYS A 16 -48.89 6.24 1.49
N ASP A 17 -48.61 5.41 2.50
CA ASP A 17 -49.03 4.02 2.74
C ASP A 17 -50.56 3.90 2.85
N ASP A 18 -51.12 2.79 2.36
CA ASP A 18 -52.35 2.17 2.91
C ASP A 18 -52.48 0.72 2.40
N GLY A 19 -52.53 -0.22 3.33
CA GLY A 19 -52.87 -1.61 3.05
C GLY A 19 -54.37 -1.82 2.87
N GLN A 20 -54.75 -2.87 2.12
CA GLN A 20 -55.77 -3.89 2.47
C GLN A 20 -56.24 -4.70 1.24
N ASN A 21 -56.37 -6.00 1.49
CA ASN A 21 -57.37 -6.94 0.96
C ASN A 21 -57.23 -7.63 -0.41
N ARG A 22 -57.49 -8.94 -0.34
CA ARG A 22 -57.49 -10.02 -1.35
C ARG A 22 -58.81 -9.99 -2.15
N PRO A 23 -58.90 -10.59 -3.36
CA PRO A 23 -59.52 -11.91 -3.46
C PRO A 23 -58.82 -12.88 -4.45
N VAL A 24 -59.38 -14.08 -4.57
CA VAL A 24 -58.80 -15.38 -4.95
C VAL A 24 -59.18 -15.83 -6.38
N ALA A 25 -58.22 -16.53 -7.03
CA ALA A 25 -58.29 -17.60 -8.06
C ALA A 25 -59.32 -17.58 -9.22
N ASN A 26 -58.85 -17.86 -10.45
CA ASN A 26 -59.01 -19.20 -11.07
C ASN A 26 -58.32 -19.38 -12.46
N LYS A 27 -57.44 -20.40 -12.50
CA LYS A 27 -57.22 -21.47 -13.50
C LYS A 27 -57.02 -21.20 -15.01
N ARG A 28 -56.01 -21.95 -15.54
CA ARG A 28 -55.76 -22.52 -16.91
C ARG A 28 -54.64 -21.79 -17.69
N LYS A 29 -53.57 -22.40 -18.24
CA LYS A 29 -53.17 -23.79 -18.58
C LYS A 29 -51.62 -23.94 -18.54
N PRO A 30 -51.03 -25.15 -18.33
CA PRO A 30 -49.60 -25.36 -18.46
C PRO A 30 -49.19 -25.60 -19.93
N CYS A 31 -48.11 -24.94 -20.35
CA CYS A 31 -47.48 -25.11 -21.66
C CYS A 31 -46.20 -25.96 -21.51
N PRO A 32 -45.74 -26.67 -22.56
CA PRO A 32 -45.14 -28.00 -22.46
C PRO A 32 -43.67 -28.03 -22.03
N LYS A 33 -43.29 -29.15 -21.39
CA LYS A 33 -41.90 -29.56 -21.18
C LYS A 33 -41.20 -29.77 -22.52
N SER A 34 -40.23 -28.93 -22.83
CA SER A 34 -39.16 -29.24 -23.79
C SER A 34 -37.84 -28.95 -23.09
N ASN A 35 -37.24 -30.02 -22.56
CA ASN A 35 -35.87 -30.01 -22.07
C ASN A 35 -34.95 -29.82 -23.28
N LYS A 36 -34.56 -28.57 -23.55
CA LYS A 36 -33.37 -28.34 -24.37
C LYS A 36 -32.19 -28.67 -23.45
N SER A 37 -31.73 -29.92 -23.50
CA SER A 37 -30.51 -30.33 -22.83
C SER A 37 -29.39 -29.42 -23.34
N LEU A 38 -28.98 -28.48 -22.50
CA LEU A 38 -27.76 -27.72 -22.69
C LEU A 38 -26.67 -28.79 -22.67
N CYS A 39 -26.18 -29.15 -23.86
CA CYS A 39 -25.18 -30.17 -24.08
C CYS A 39 -24.14 -30.09 -22.96
N GLN A 40 -23.89 -31.19 -22.25
CA GLN A 40 -22.96 -31.29 -21.10
C GLN A 40 -21.60 -30.59 -21.36
N LYS A 41 -21.20 -30.49 -22.63
CA LYS A 41 -20.02 -29.76 -23.10
C LYS A 41 -20.06 -28.26 -22.77
N GLN A 42 -21.19 -27.58 -22.85
CA GLN A 42 -21.30 -26.14 -22.51
C GLN A 42 -21.28 -25.89 -20.99
N ILE A 43 -21.86 -26.79 -20.19
CA ILE A 43 -21.82 -26.69 -18.72
C ILE A 43 -20.38 -26.88 -18.22
N LEU A 44 -19.65 -27.88 -18.75
CA LEU A 44 -18.24 -28.08 -18.42
C LEU A 44 -17.36 -26.88 -18.81
N VAL A 45 -17.64 -26.22 -19.94
CA VAL A 45 -16.93 -24.99 -20.37
C VAL A 45 -17.25 -23.79 -19.46
N LEU A 46 -18.50 -23.68 -18.99
CA LEU A 46 -18.92 -22.63 -18.04
C LEU A 46 -18.27 -22.83 -16.66
N ILE A 47 -18.21 -24.07 -16.17
CA ILE A 47 -17.55 -24.39 -14.90
C ILE A 47 -16.02 -24.24 -15.03
N SER A 48 -15.43 -24.50 -16.20
CA SER A 48 -14.00 -24.28 -16.48
C SER A 48 -13.59 -22.80 -16.52
N LYS A 49 -14.54 -21.88 -16.73
CA LYS A 49 -14.31 -20.42 -16.67
C LYS A 49 -14.56 -19.83 -15.28
N VAL A 50 -15.13 -20.61 -14.35
CA VAL A 50 -15.07 -20.26 -12.93
C VAL A 50 -13.70 -20.68 -12.46
N ARG A 51 -12.75 -19.76 -12.56
CA ARG A 51 -11.39 -19.92 -12.05
C ARG A 51 -11.47 -20.13 -10.53
N LEU A 52 -11.61 -21.38 -10.09
CA LEU A 52 -11.27 -21.80 -8.75
C LEU A 52 -9.76 -21.63 -8.60
N CYS A 53 -9.33 -20.41 -8.26
CA CYS A 53 -8.04 -20.19 -7.63
C CYS A 53 -8.10 -20.65 -6.16
N GLY A 54 -8.43 -21.92 -5.93
CA GLY A 54 -8.00 -22.63 -4.74
C GLY A 54 -6.55 -23.03 -4.99
N GLY A 55 -5.59 -22.28 -4.48
CA GLY A 55 -4.19 -22.57 -4.79
C GLY A 55 -3.19 -21.64 -4.16
N ARG A 56 -2.74 -22.04 -2.97
CA ARG A 56 -1.47 -21.68 -2.33
C ARG A 56 -1.42 -20.26 -1.76
N LYS A 57 -1.42 -20.22 -0.43
CA LYS A 57 -0.76 -19.22 0.41
C LYS A 57 0.66 -19.05 -0.14
N GLY A 58 0.81 -18.18 -1.13
CA GLY A 58 2.10 -17.76 -1.63
C GLY A 58 2.84 -17.22 -0.43
N ARG A 59 3.99 -17.83 -0.14
CA ARG A 59 5.01 -17.22 0.70
C ARG A 59 5.04 -15.75 0.31
N ASN A 60 4.75 -14.88 1.26
CA ASN A 60 4.91 -13.44 1.11
C ASN A 60 6.42 -13.22 1.02
N GLU A 61 6.99 -13.58 -0.12
CA GLU A 61 8.31 -13.18 -0.53
C GLU A 61 8.15 -11.71 -0.78
N LYS A 62 8.30 -10.94 0.31
CA LYS A 62 8.37 -9.50 0.30
C LYS A 62 9.43 -9.20 -0.75
N ARG A 63 8.98 -8.89 -1.97
CA ARG A 63 9.85 -8.27 -2.97
C ARG A 63 10.50 -7.12 -2.22
N PRO A 64 11.84 -6.98 -2.24
CA PRO A 64 12.46 -5.79 -1.67
C PRO A 64 11.71 -4.62 -2.31
N GLU A 65 11.04 -3.83 -1.47
CA GLU A 65 10.34 -2.65 -1.96
C GLU A 65 11.32 -1.90 -2.86
N PRO A 66 10.88 -1.41 -4.03
CA PRO A 66 11.76 -0.66 -4.91
C PRO A 66 12.42 0.41 -4.06
N GLN A 67 13.73 0.30 -3.85
CA GLN A 67 14.46 1.20 -2.97
C GLN A 67 14.19 2.60 -3.50
N LEU A 68 13.44 3.38 -2.74
CA LEU A 68 13.18 4.76 -3.09
C LEU A 68 14.54 5.42 -3.28
N LYS A 69 14.71 6.10 -4.41
CA LYS A 69 16.00 6.68 -4.79
C LYS A 69 16.33 7.78 -3.78
N GLY A 70 17.14 7.43 -2.78
CA GLY A 70 17.61 8.35 -1.75
C GLY A 70 18.54 9.42 -2.30
N ILE A 71 18.93 10.34 -1.43
CA ILE A 71 19.97 11.33 -1.73
C ILE A 71 21.29 10.88 -1.11
N VAL A 72 22.40 11.15 -1.81
CA VAL A 72 23.73 11.03 -1.22
C VAL A 72 24.06 12.37 -0.56
N THR A 73 24.35 12.37 0.74
CA THR A 73 24.69 13.58 1.49
C THR A 73 25.65 13.29 2.64
N ARG A 74 26.19 14.35 3.25
CA ARG A 74 26.99 14.30 4.48
C ARG A 74 26.15 14.84 5.64
N LEU A 75 26.27 14.23 6.82
CA LEU A 75 25.59 14.70 8.03
C LEU A 75 26.58 15.49 8.88
N TYR A 76 26.39 16.80 8.94
CA TYR A 76 27.24 17.70 9.74
C TYR A 76 26.60 17.97 11.10
N SER A 77 27.36 17.70 12.16
CA SER A 77 27.00 18.00 13.54
C SER A 77 27.31 19.46 13.85
N GLN A 78 26.43 20.11 14.61
CA GLN A 78 26.67 21.47 15.14
C GLN A 78 27.93 21.56 16.01
N HIS A 79 28.42 20.42 16.53
CA HIS A 79 29.67 20.32 17.28
C HIS A 79 30.93 20.44 16.40
N GLY A 80 30.79 20.61 15.08
CA GLY A 80 31.92 20.84 14.17
C GLY A 80 32.51 19.59 13.52
N TYR A 81 31.73 18.51 13.41
CA TYR A 81 32.19 17.23 12.87
C TYR A 81 31.19 16.68 11.85
N TYR A 82 31.69 16.06 10.78
CA TYR A 82 30.90 15.20 9.92
C TYR A 82 30.79 13.82 10.55
N LEU A 83 29.59 13.24 10.53
CA LEU A 83 29.42 11.83 10.85
C LEU A 83 30.25 10.99 9.88
N GLN A 84 30.92 9.97 10.38
CA GLN A 84 31.73 9.05 9.57
C GLN A 84 31.41 7.60 9.97
N MET A 85 31.35 6.74 8.96
CA MET A 85 31.22 5.29 9.13
C MET A 85 32.43 4.60 8.54
N ASN A 86 33.26 4.04 9.43
CA ASN A 86 34.48 3.35 9.05
C ASN A 86 34.17 1.99 8.38
N PRO A 87 35.12 1.40 7.61
CA PRO A 87 34.94 0.10 6.97
C PRO A 87 34.59 -1.06 7.90
N ASP A 88 35.00 -0.96 9.16
CA ASP A 88 34.71 -1.94 10.22
C ASP A 88 33.30 -1.81 10.82
N GLY A 89 32.54 -0.78 10.39
CA GLY A 89 31.20 -0.47 10.91
C GLY A 89 31.20 0.42 12.14
N THR A 90 32.36 0.88 12.61
CA THR A 90 32.41 1.86 13.71
C THR A 90 31.94 3.24 13.24
N MET A 91 31.27 3.97 14.14
CA MET A 91 30.72 5.29 13.89
C MET A 91 31.48 6.32 14.73
N ASP A 92 31.98 7.37 14.09
CA ASP A 92 32.72 8.45 14.73
C ASP A 92 32.45 9.80 14.03
N GLY A 93 33.17 10.84 14.47
CA GLY A 93 33.12 12.17 13.89
C GLY A 93 34.46 12.57 13.30
N THR A 94 34.46 13.10 12.09
CA THR A 94 35.66 13.62 11.41
C THR A 94 35.53 15.09 11.07
N ARG A 95 36.66 15.79 10.98
CA ARG A 95 36.75 17.15 10.41
C ARG A 95 37.20 17.13 8.95
N ASP A 96 37.55 15.97 8.43
CA ASP A 96 38.00 15.82 7.05
C ASP A 96 36.80 15.86 6.08
N GLU A 97 36.65 17.00 5.41
CA GLU A 97 35.61 17.22 4.40
C GLU A 97 35.82 16.38 3.13
N SER A 98 37.01 15.84 2.93
CA SER A 98 37.33 14.98 1.79
C SER A 98 37.07 13.51 2.08
N SER A 99 36.86 13.13 3.36
CA SER A 99 36.62 11.75 3.77
C SER A 99 35.44 11.17 3.02
N SER A 100 35.68 10.07 2.31
CA SER A 100 34.65 9.37 1.56
C SER A 100 33.73 8.53 2.45
N PHE A 101 34.16 8.26 3.69
CA PHE A 101 33.41 7.52 4.71
C PHE A 101 32.35 8.36 5.42
N SER A 102 32.33 9.68 5.17
CA SER A 102 31.27 10.59 5.66
C SER A 102 30.10 10.75 4.69
N GLN A 103 30.09 10.00 3.59
CA GLN A 103 28.99 10.00 2.61
C GLN A 103 27.94 8.96 2.99
N PHE A 104 26.68 9.39 3.04
CA PHE A 104 25.54 8.54 3.39
C PHE A 104 24.44 8.62 2.33
N ASN A 105 23.76 7.50 2.10
CA ASN A 105 22.51 7.45 1.38
C ASN A 105 21.36 7.67 2.37
N LEU A 106 20.63 8.76 2.23
CA LEU A 106 19.37 9.01 2.95
C LEU A 106 18.22 8.51 2.09
N ILE A 107 17.70 7.35 2.46
CA ILE A 107 16.66 6.64 1.71
C ILE A 107 15.33 6.92 2.40
N PRO A 108 14.38 7.63 1.76
CA PRO A 108 13.06 7.81 2.35
C PRO A 108 12.37 6.45 2.44
N VAL A 109 11.82 6.13 3.61
CA VAL A 109 11.07 4.87 3.86
C VAL A 109 9.66 5.13 4.40
N GLY A 110 9.32 6.41 4.64
CA GLY A 110 8.00 6.83 5.09
C GLY A 110 7.92 8.36 5.16
N LEU A 111 6.74 8.89 5.52
CA LEU A 111 6.56 10.33 5.71
C LEU A 111 7.47 10.82 6.84
N ARG A 112 8.48 11.62 6.51
CA ARG A 112 9.51 12.12 7.45
C ARG A 112 10.37 11.04 8.09
N ILE A 113 10.41 9.85 7.48
CA ILE A 113 11.21 8.72 7.97
C ILE A 113 12.24 8.37 6.90
N VAL A 114 13.50 8.28 7.32
CA VAL A 114 14.63 7.91 6.46
C VAL A 114 15.41 6.75 7.06
N ALA A 115 15.92 5.89 6.20
CA ALA A 115 17.02 5.00 6.52
C ALA A 115 18.34 5.68 6.15
N ILE A 116 19.34 5.51 7.01
CA ILE A 116 20.69 6.05 6.82
C ILE A 116 21.62 4.89 6.51
N GLN A 117 22.26 4.92 5.35
CA GLN A 117 23.20 3.89 4.90
C GLN A 117 24.55 4.51 4.58
N GLY A 118 25.66 3.91 5.01
CA GLY A 118 26.99 4.33 4.59
C GLY A 118 27.19 4.09 3.09
N ALA A 119 27.55 5.12 2.33
CA ALA A 119 27.65 5.02 0.87
C ALA A 119 28.80 4.08 0.44
N LYS A 120 29.85 3.99 1.25
CA LYS A 120 31.02 3.13 1.00
C LYS A 120 30.84 1.71 1.53
N THR A 121 30.29 1.57 2.73
CA THR A 121 30.16 0.27 3.41
C THR A 121 28.88 -0.48 3.02
N GLY A 122 27.84 0.24 2.60
CA GLY A 122 26.51 -0.31 2.37
C GLY A 122 25.77 -0.71 3.64
N LEU A 123 26.35 -0.46 4.83
CA LEU A 123 25.73 -0.78 6.11
C LEU A 123 24.71 0.28 6.51
N TYR A 124 23.63 -0.17 7.13
CA TYR A 124 22.59 0.68 7.70
C TYR A 124 22.90 1.02 9.15
N LEU A 125 22.66 2.26 9.52
CA LEU A 125 22.68 2.69 10.91
C LEU A 125 21.35 2.31 11.58
N GLY A 126 21.44 1.61 12.70
CA GLY A 126 20.32 1.28 13.58
C GLY A 126 20.59 1.72 15.01
N MET A 127 19.53 1.75 15.82
CA MET A 127 19.62 1.99 17.25
C MET A 127 18.80 0.92 17.97
N ASN A 128 19.37 0.28 18.97
CA ASN A 128 18.68 -0.75 19.74
C ASN A 128 17.76 -0.12 20.81
N SER A 129 17.02 -0.94 21.56
CA SER A 129 16.11 -0.47 22.62
C SER A 129 16.81 0.19 23.81
N GLU A 130 18.12 -0.01 23.96
CA GLU A 130 18.94 0.58 25.02
C GLU A 130 19.55 1.93 24.60
N GLY A 131 19.34 2.36 23.35
CA GLY A 131 19.87 3.62 22.81
C GLY A 131 21.27 3.51 22.19
N TYR A 132 21.85 2.29 22.12
CA TYR A 132 23.13 2.09 21.45
C TYR A 132 22.95 2.03 19.94
N LEU A 133 23.82 2.76 19.24
CA LEU A 133 23.94 2.68 17.79
C LEU A 133 24.62 1.37 17.38
N TYR A 134 24.17 0.79 16.29
CA TYR A 134 24.78 -0.38 15.68
C TYR A 134 24.68 -0.29 14.15
N THR A 135 25.57 -1.02 13.46
CA THR A 135 25.51 -1.16 12.00
C THR A 135 24.93 -2.51 11.60
N SER A 136 24.13 -2.53 10.55
CA SER A 136 23.48 -3.74 10.05
C SER A 136 23.56 -3.84 8.53
N VAL A 137 23.71 -5.05 8.01
CA VAL A 137 23.62 -5.33 6.56
C VAL A 137 22.18 -5.20 6.03
N SER A 138 21.20 -5.26 6.92
CA SER A 138 19.78 -5.21 6.58
C SER A 138 19.13 -3.96 7.16
N LEU A 139 18.18 -3.41 6.40
CA LEU A 139 17.33 -2.31 6.89
C LEU A 139 16.67 -2.73 8.21
N PRO A 140 16.84 -1.97 9.31
CA PRO A 140 16.18 -2.30 10.57
C PRO A 140 14.67 -2.05 10.44
N VAL A 141 13.93 -3.10 10.07
CA VAL A 141 12.48 -3.04 9.78
C VAL A 141 11.64 -2.76 11.03
N GLN A 142 12.15 -3.09 12.22
CA GLN A 142 11.42 -2.90 13.47
C GLN A 142 11.34 -1.43 13.92
N SER A 143 12.18 -0.55 13.38
CA SER A 143 12.27 0.85 13.82
C SER A 143 11.15 1.75 13.28
N TYR A 144 10.43 1.34 12.23
CA TYR A 144 9.49 2.20 11.50
C TYR A 144 8.01 1.84 11.71
N ARG A 145 7.70 0.84 12.55
CA ARG A 145 6.37 0.23 12.62
C ARG A 145 5.45 0.75 13.74
N ASN A 146 5.95 1.65 14.60
CA ASN A 146 5.21 2.16 15.76
C ASN A 146 4.86 3.65 15.62
N GLN A 147 4.22 4.04 14.52
CA GLN A 147 3.49 5.31 14.41
C GLN A 147 2.04 5.06 14.03
#